data_AF-A0A966R4Q4-F1
#
_entry.id   AF-A0A966R4Q4-F1
#
_cell.length_a   1.000
_cell.length_b   1.000
_cell.length_c   1.000
_cell.angle_alpha   90.00
_cell.angle_beta   90.00
_cell.angle_gamma   90.00
#
_symmetry.space_group_name_H-M   'P 1'
#
loop_
_entity.id
_entity.type
_entity.pdbx_description
1 polymer ?
#
loop_
_entity_poly.entity_id
_entity_poly.type
_entity_poly.pdbx_seq_one_letter_code
_entity_poly.pdbx_strand_id
1 'polypeptide(L)'
;MTVSLITQRVIYETTDISVAVGDYRVGTYALNYVDPNKIYIAANCPFNNLWFELSAVSATDAGLPTIEVWFNGSWYDVVDIIDQTEGMTKSGRISWALHIDGGWNSEQESKTVGLSSFQIYNRYWLRIGWPGPFTAGVSYIGQKFSDDTVLSSIYPDLMQPQILSGFKTGKTNWNEQHFMASEAIVKDIRKRNFAVDRGQIMDWSVFEDAACHKVAEIVYQAFGTPYREHVAEAKRRYQEEMASRIYAIDVNQNGHVEVGEITRKSGFMTR
;
A
#
# COMPACT_ATOMS: atom_id res chain seq x y z
N MET A 1 -16.50 20.20 9.21
CA MET A 1 -15.47 19.50 8.43
C MET A 1 -14.22 19.43 9.32
N THR A 2 -14.13 18.42 10.18
CA THR A 2 -12.96 18.20 11.04
C THR A 2 -11.85 17.61 10.18
N VAL A 3 -10.78 18.38 10.02
CA VAL A 3 -9.62 18.04 9.19
C VAL A 3 -8.82 16.96 9.91
N SER A 4 -8.86 15.74 9.42
CA SER A 4 -7.88 14.74 9.83
C SER A 4 -6.54 15.08 9.17
N LEU A 5 -5.49 15.19 9.99
CA LEU A 5 -4.16 15.64 9.55
C LEU A 5 -3.45 14.63 8.64
N ILE A 6 -3.85 13.35 8.69
CA ILE A 6 -3.25 12.25 7.92
C ILE A 6 -4.33 11.33 7.34
N THR A 7 -4.08 10.83 6.13
CA THR A 7 -5.04 10.06 5.35
C THR A 7 -5.28 8.65 5.91
N GLN A 8 -4.23 8.03 6.46
CA GLN A 8 -4.29 6.75 7.13
C GLN A 8 -3.85 6.89 8.60
N ARG A 9 -4.56 6.20 9.49
CA ARG A 9 -4.21 6.07 10.90
C ARG A 9 -3.88 4.62 11.19
N VAL A 10 -2.87 4.38 12.02
CA VAL A 10 -2.51 3.05 12.49
C VAL A 10 -2.36 3.12 14.01
N ILE A 11 -3.15 2.31 14.69
CA ILE A 11 -3.20 2.24 16.16
C ILE A 11 -2.87 0.81 16.57
N TYR A 12 -2.02 0.66 17.58
CA TYR A 12 -1.76 -0.62 18.24
C TYR A 12 -1.97 -0.43 19.73
N GLU A 13 -2.84 -1.24 20.33
CA GLU A 13 -3.31 -1.09 21.71
C GLU A 13 -3.82 0.35 22.00
N THR A 14 -3.10 1.08 22.84
CA THR A 14 -3.39 2.47 23.23
C THR A 14 -2.43 3.47 22.60
N THR A 15 -1.60 3.03 21.65
CA THR A 15 -0.58 3.86 20.99
C THR A 15 -0.96 4.16 19.55
N ASP A 16 -0.92 5.44 19.19
CA ASP A 16 -0.98 5.87 17.79
C ASP A 16 0.41 5.80 17.16
N ILE A 17 0.60 4.87 16.24
CA ILE A 17 1.87 4.64 15.54
C ILE A 17 1.86 5.23 14.12
N SER A 18 0.82 5.98 13.75
CA SER A 18 0.60 6.44 12.37
C SER A 18 1.77 7.21 11.77
N VAL A 19 2.46 8.04 12.57
CA VAL A 19 3.62 8.82 12.10
C VAL A 19 4.83 7.91 11.86
N ALA A 20 5.04 6.92 12.72
CA ALA A 20 6.18 6.02 12.64
C ALA A 20 6.08 5.06 11.44
N VAL A 21 4.86 4.62 11.09
CA VAL A 21 4.64 3.64 10.00
C VAL A 21 4.04 4.26 8.73
N GLY A 22 3.66 5.54 8.75
CA GLY A 22 3.02 6.22 7.63
C GLY A 22 3.98 6.82 6.60
N ASP A 23 5.23 7.07 6.99
CA ASP A 23 6.30 7.59 6.14
C ASP A 23 7.54 6.71 6.26
N TYR A 24 7.93 6.09 5.14
CA TYR A 24 9.06 5.17 5.05
C TYR A 24 10.42 5.82 5.39
N ARG A 25 10.46 7.16 5.54
CA ARG A 25 11.68 7.93 5.87
C ARG A 25 11.83 8.23 7.37
N VAL A 26 10.76 8.16 8.16
CA VAL A 26 10.71 8.75 9.51
C VAL A 26 11.25 7.81 10.58
N GLY A 27 11.11 6.50 10.41
CA GLY A 27 11.70 5.55 11.35
C GLY A 27 11.09 4.16 11.27
N THR A 28 11.21 3.43 12.37
CA THR A 28 10.68 2.09 12.53
C THR A 28 10.03 2.00 13.90
N TYR A 29 8.81 1.48 13.96
CA TYR A 29 8.15 1.16 15.22
C TYR A 29 8.50 -0.28 15.62
N ALA A 30 9.05 -0.46 16.81
CA ALA A 30 9.30 -1.79 17.36
C ALA A 30 7.98 -2.39 17.87
N LEU A 31 7.36 -3.23 17.05
CA LEU A 31 6.11 -3.91 17.38
C LEU A 31 6.43 -5.21 18.10
N ASN A 32 5.91 -5.34 19.32
CA ASN A 32 5.81 -6.62 20.03
C ASN A 32 4.34 -7.05 20.03
N TYR A 33 3.98 -7.90 19.07
CA TYR A 33 2.62 -8.37 18.90
C TYR A 33 2.34 -9.58 19.80
N VAL A 34 1.21 -9.54 20.50
CA VAL A 34 0.72 -10.63 21.35
C VAL A 34 -0.80 -10.74 21.17
N ASP A 35 -1.33 -11.94 20.92
CA ASP A 35 -2.77 -12.19 20.90
C ASP A 35 -3.38 -11.94 22.30
N PRO A 36 -4.56 -11.30 22.45
CA PRO A 36 -5.55 -10.96 21.42
C PRO A 36 -5.46 -9.53 20.87
N ASN A 37 -4.33 -8.84 21.03
CA ASN A 37 -4.19 -7.48 20.55
C ASN A 37 -4.39 -7.41 19.03
N LYS A 38 -4.88 -6.27 18.53
CA LYS A 38 -5.07 -6.04 17.09
C LYS A 38 -4.41 -4.72 16.68
N ILE A 39 -3.94 -4.67 15.44
CA ILE A 39 -3.56 -3.42 14.78
C ILE A 39 -4.81 -2.87 14.11
N TYR A 40 -5.22 -1.67 14.50
CA TYR A 40 -6.34 -0.97 13.90
C TYR A 40 -5.84 -0.01 12.84
N ILE A 41 -6.45 -0.06 11.66
CA ILE A 41 -6.10 0.78 10.52
C ILE A 41 -7.35 1.54 10.11
N ALA A 42 -7.23 2.87 10.08
CA ALA A 42 -8.29 3.77 9.66
C ALA A 42 -7.90 4.47 8.35
N ALA A 43 -8.80 4.50 7.37
CA ALA A 43 -8.57 5.15 6.08
C ALA A 43 -9.74 6.06 5.68
N ASN A 44 -9.51 6.94 4.69
CA ASN A 44 -10.54 7.82 4.13
C ASN A 44 -11.54 7.10 3.22
N CYS A 45 -11.15 5.95 2.67
CA CYS A 45 -11.96 5.13 1.76
C CYS A 45 -11.77 3.65 2.15
N PRO A 46 -12.68 2.76 1.72
CA PRO A 46 -12.44 1.33 1.75
C PRO A 46 -11.14 0.95 1.04
N PHE A 47 -10.55 -0.16 1.47
CA PHE A 47 -9.31 -0.69 0.92
C PHE A 47 -9.27 -2.20 1.15
N ASN A 48 -8.56 -2.92 0.27
CA ASN A 48 -8.50 -4.38 0.31
C ASN A 48 -7.07 -4.94 0.33
N ASN A 49 -6.06 -4.07 0.41
CA ASN A 49 -4.66 -4.47 0.41
C ASN A 49 -3.76 -3.43 1.10
N LEU A 50 -2.70 -3.91 1.75
CA LEU A 50 -1.65 -3.09 2.35
C LEU A 50 -0.29 -3.80 2.27
N TRP A 51 0.75 -3.02 1.99
CA TRP A 51 2.15 -3.45 2.12
C TRP A 51 2.66 -3.21 3.54
N PHE A 52 3.29 -4.21 4.13
CA PHE A 52 4.00 -4.15 5.40
C PHE A 52 5.51 -4.25 5.13
N GLU A 53 6.24 -3.15 5.38
CA GLU A 53 7.71 -3.15 5.33
C GLU A 53 8.28 -3.40 6.72
N LEU A 54 9.09 -4.45 6.83
CA LEU A 54 9.76 -4.87 8.06
C LEU A 54 11.28 -4.66 7.92
N SER A 55 11.94 -4.18 8.97
CA SER A 55 13.39 -3.92 8.99
C SER A 55 14.20 -4.90 9.84
N ALA A 56 13.63 -5.35 10.95
CA ALA A 56 14.20 -6.40 11.79
C ALA A 56 13.08 -7.34 12.20
N VAL A 57 13.14 -8.59 11.76
CA VAL A 57 12.13 -9.59 12.07
C VAL A 57 12.73 -10.63 13.00
N SER A 58 12.19 -10.72 14.20
CA SER A 58 12.43 -11.81 15.14
C SER A 58 11.10 -12.52 15.38
N ALA A 59 10.49 -12.97 14.29
CA ALA A 59 9.23 -13.68 14.30
C ALA A 59 9.47 -15.17 14.01
N THR A 60 8.95 -16.05 14.87
CA THR A 60 8.44 -17.32 14.36
C THR A 60 7.20 -17.03 13.52
N ASP A 61 6.93 -17.83 12.50
CA ASP A 61 5.69 -17.73 11.71
C ASP A 61 4.48 -17.52 12.63
N ALA A 62 3.90 -16.32 12.55
CA ALA A 62 2.78 -15.90 13.40
C ALA A 62 1.45 -16.53 12.95
N GLY A 63 1.46 -17.32 11.86
CA GLY A 63 0.30 -17.90 11.23
C GLY A 63 -0.44 -16.92 10.31
N LEU A 64 -1.48 -17.42 9.65
CA LEU A 64 -2.34 -16.61 8.80
C LEU A 64 -3.08 -15.54 9.64
N PRO A 65 -3.06 -14.25 9.25
CA PRO A 65 -3.76 -13.23 9.99
C PRO A 65 -5.28 -13.40 9.93
N THR A 66 -5.96 -12.97 10.99
CA THR A 66 -7.39 -12.68 11.01
C THR A 66 -7.58 -11.20 10.70
N ILE A 67 -8.40 -10.89 9.70
CA ILE A 67 -8.71 -9.52 9.28
C ILE A 67 -10.21 -9.31 9.42
N GLU A 68 -10.58 -8.23 10.08
CA GLU A 68 -11.97 -7.84 10.30
C GLU A 68 -12.19 -6.40 9.85
N VAL A 69 -13.31 -6.16 9.16
CA VAL A 69 -13.72 -4.82 8.75
C VAL A 69 -14.91 -4.36 9.58
N TRP A 70 -15.01 -3.06 9.81
CA TRP A 70 -16.15 -2.49 10.51
C TRP A 70 -17.33 -2.26 9.56
N PHE A 71 -18.42 -2.98 9.80
CA PHE A 71 -19.63 -2.92 9.00
C PHE A 71 -20.87 -3.19 9.87
N ASN A 72 -21.95 -2.47 9.58
CA ASN A 72 -23.25 -2.56 10.23
C ASN A 72 -23.19 -2.58 11.78
N GLY A 73 -22.30 -1.76 12.36
CA GLY A 73 -22.14 -1.64 13.81
C GLY A 73 -21.40 -2.81 14.48
N SER A 74 -20.70 -3.67 13.72
CA SER A 74 -19.91 -4.77 14.25
C SER A 74 -18.68 -5.09 13.39
N TRP A 75 -17.78 -5.90 13.95
CA TRP A 75 -16.62 -6.43 13.22
C TRP A 75 -17.04 -7.67 12.43
N TYR A 76 -16.77 -7.66 11.13
CA TYR A 76 -17.04 -8.77 10.22
C TYR A 76 -15.73 -9.32 9.66
N ASP A 77 -15.56 -10.64 9.73
CA ASP A 77 -14.42 -11.32 9.10
C ASP A 77 -14.43 -11.14 7.58
N VAL A 78 -13.25 -10.95 7.01
CA VAL A 78 -13.05 -11.03 5.55
C VAL A 78 -13.06 -12.51 5.11
N VAL A 79 -13.37 -12.78 3.85
CA VAL A 79 -13.59 -14.16 3.37
C VAL A 79 -12.39 -14.81 2.71
N ASP A 80 -11.49 -14.01 2.17
CA ASP A 80 -10.27 -14.46 1.50
C ASP A 80 -9.11 -13.58 1.95
N ILE A 81 -7.96 -14.19 2.22
CA ILE A 81 -6.76 -13.52 2.70
C ILE A 81 -5.56 -14.10 1.97
N ILE A 82 -4.83 -13.23 1.28
CA ILE A 82 -3.54 -13.52 0.67
C ILE A 82 -2.48 -12.82 1.51
N ASP A 83 -1.70 -13.60 2.26
CA ASP A 83 -0.59 -13.11 3.07
C ASP A 83 0.76 -13.41 2.42
N GLN A 84 1.44 -12.37 1.92
CA GLN A 84 2.81 -12.49 1.39
C GLN A 84 3.89 -12.21 2.44
N THR A 85 3.50 -11.83 3.66
CA THR A 85 4.45 -11.63 4.78
C THR A 85 4.89 -12.96 5.40
N GLU A 86 4.24 -14.07 5.03
CA GLU A 86 4.46 -15.41 5.59
C GLU A 86 4.39 -15.36 7.12
N GLY A 87 3.27 -14.88 7.67
CA GLY A 87 3.09 -14.75 9.11
C GLY A 87 4.05 -13.74 9.73
N MET A 88 4.27 -12.61 9.07
CA MET A 88 5.18 -11.52 9.50
C MET A 88 6.65 -11.93 9.59
N THR A 89 7.08 -12.97 8.87
CA THR A 89 8.50 -13.39 8.79
C THR A 89 9.30 -12.57 7.78
N LYS A 90 8.64 -11.88 6.86
CA LYS A 90 9.25 -10.97 5.87
C LYS A 90 8.34 -9.81 5.49
N SER A 91 8.91 -8.77 4.87
CA SER A 91 8.12 -7.71 4.24
C SER A 91 7.25 -8.30 3.13
N GLY A 92 6.02 -7.81 3.02
CA GLY A 92 5.10 -8.34 2.02
C GLY A 92 3.76 -7.62 2.03
N ARG A 93 2.95 -7.96 1.03
CA ARG A 93 1.57 -7.48 0.94
C ARG A 93 0.62 -8.43 1.64
N ILE A 94 -0.34 -7.87 2.34
CA ILE A 94 -1.52 -8.57 2.81
C ILE A 94 -2.69 -8.01 2.01
N SER A 95 -3.43 -8.89 1.33
CA SER A 95 -4.62 -8.54 0.55
C SER A 95 -5.79 -9.40 1.01
N TRP A 96 -7.01 -8.89 0.87
CA TRP A 96 -8.21 -9.58 1.31
C TRP A 96 -9.40 -9.29 0.40
N ALA A 97 -10.44 -10.11 0.51
CA ALA A 97 -11.73 -9.88 -0.12
C ALA A 97 -12.85 -9.87 0.92
N LEU A 98 -13.85 -9.02 0.71
CA LEU A 98 -15.07 -9.04 1.52
C LEU A 98 -16.03 -10.12 1.03
N HIS A 99 -16.92 -10.56 1.92
CA HIS A 99 -18.10 -11.32 1.51
C HIS A 99 -18.95 -10.47 0.55
N ILE A 100 -19.67 -11.10 -0.38
CA ILE A 100 -20.52 -10.39 -1.35
C ILE A 100 -21.58 -9.49 -0.68
N ASP A 101 -22.11 -9.95 0.45
CA ASP A 101 -23.06 -9.19 1.28
C ASP A 101 -22.37 -8.27 2.32
N GLY A 102 -21.03 -8.31 2.37
CA GLY A 102 -20.22 -7.46 3.23
C GLY A 102 -19.98 -6.10 2.61
N GLY A 103 -19.57 -5.15 3.43
CA GLY A 103 -19.24 -3.81 2.98
C GLY A 103 -18.43 -3.05 4.02
N TRP A 104 -18.48 -1.73 3.92
CA TRP A 104 -17.78 -0.82 4.82
C TRP A 104 -18.74 0.26 5.31
N ASN A 105 -18.62 0.63 6.59
CA ASN A 105 -19.24 1.87 7.08
C ASN A 105 -18.16 2.87 7.50
N SER A 106 -18.31 4.10 7.02
CA SER A 106 -17.53 5.21 7.54
C SER A 106 -18.09 5.57 8.92
N GLU A 107 -17.24 5.47 9.93
CA GLU A 107 -17.59 5.83 11.29
C GLU A 107 -17.27 7.27 11.58
N GLN A 108 -18.24 7.94 12.23
CA GLN A 108 -18.06 9.32 12.64
C GLN A 108 -17.02 9.43 13.76
N GLU A 109 -16.90 8.45 14.65
CA GLU A 109 -16.00 8.48 15.81
C GLU A 109 -15.32 7.13 16.06
N SER A 110 -14.02 7.15 16.41
CA SER A 110 -13.25 5.95 16.80
C SER A 110 -13.80 5.22 18.02
N LYS A 111 -14.58 5.91 18.86
CA LYS A 111 -15.23 5.27 20.02
C LYS A 111 -16.20 4.16 19.60
N THR A 112 -16.88 4.32 18.45
CA THR A 112 -17.84 3.33 17.95
C THR A 112 -17.18 1.98 17.65
N VAL A 113 -15.90 2.00 17.24
CA VAL A 113 -15.12 0.80 16.93
C VAL A 113 -14.33 0.24 18.14
N GLY A 114 -14.61 0.74 19.35
CA GLY A 114 -13.96 0.31 20.59
C GLY A 114 -12.69 1.08 20.96
N LEU A 115 -12.31 2.12 20.21
CA LEU A 115 -11.12 2.93 20.47
C LEU A 115 -11.47 4.24 21.18
N SER A 116 -11.83 4.16 22.46
CA SER A 116 -12.30 5.30 23.26
C SER A 116 -11.23 6.33 23.62
N SER A 117 -9.95 5.95 23.62
CA SER A 117 -8.82 6.84 23.97
C SER A 117 -8.46 7.83 22.86
N PHE A 118 -9.02 7.65 21.66
CA PHE A 118 -8.75 8.46 20.49
C PHE A 118 -10.01 9.18 20.03
N GLN A 119 -9.81 10.34 19.41
CA GLN A 119 -10.87 11.11 18.75
C GLN A 119 -10.54 11.21 17.26
N ILE A 120 -10.73 10.10 16.55
CA ILE A 120 -10.52 10.02 15.11
C ILE A 120 -11.90 9.97 14.46
N TYR A 121 -12.11 10.83 13.45
CA TYR A 121 -13.42 11.05 12.85
C TYR A 121 -13.46 10.71 11.37
N ASN A 122 -14.63 10.27 10.89
CA ASN A 122 -14.95 10.02 9.48
C ASN A 122 -13.94 9.06 8.82
N ARG A 123 -13.92 7.82 9.30
CA ARG A 123 -12.97 6.80 8.85
C ARG A 123 -13.64 5.45 8.62
N TYR A 124 -13.11 4.75 7.63
CA TYR A 124 -13.32 3.32 7.44
C TYR A 124 -12.29 2.56 8.25
N TRP A 125 -12.73 1.54 9.00
CA TRP A 125 -11.90 0.84 9.97
C TRP A 125 -11.73 -0.63 9.63
N LEU A 126 -10.49 -1.09 9.75
CA LEU A 126 -10.10 -2.48 9.72
C LEU A 126 -9.26 -2.78 10.96
N ARG A 127 -9.33 -4.00 11.45
CA ARG A 127 -8.37 -4.52 12.42
C ARG A 127 -7.77 -5.82 11.91
N ILE A 128 -6.49 -6.00 12.17
CA ILE A 128 -5.74 -7.21 11.82
C ILE A 128 -5.05 -7.76 13.06
N GLY A 129 -5.05 -9.08 13.20
CA GLY A 129 -4.27 -9.78 14.21
C GLY A 129 -3.78 -11.13 13.71
N TRP A 130 -2.86 -11.71 14.44
CA TRP A 130 -2.25 -13.01 14.18
C TRP A 130 -2.49 -13.96 15.37
N PRO A 131 -2.57 -15.28 15.13
CA PRO A 131 -2.69 -16.26 16.20
C PRO A 131 -1.40 -16.45 17.02
N GLY A 132 -0.24 -16.24 16.39
CA GLY A 132 1.08 -16.32 17.05
C GLY A 132 1.64 -14.95 17.45
N PRO A 133 2.43 -14.87 18.53
CA PRO A 133 3.15 -13.65 18.87
C PRO A 133 4.34 -13.45 17.93
N PHE A 134 4.75 -12.20 17.73
CA PHE A 134 5.98 -11.87 17.00
C PHE A 134 6.57 -10.54 17.44
N THR A 135 7.88 -10.38 17.25
CA THR A 135 8.55 -9.09 17.39
C THR A 135 9.12 -8.67 16.05
N ALA A 136 8.70 -7.50 15.56
CA ALA A 136 9.19 -6.95 14.30
C ALA A 136 9.33 -5.41 14.36
N GLY A 137 10.37 -4.90 13.71
CA GLY A 137 10.46 -3.49 13.38
C GLY A 137 9.59 -3.19 12.16
N VAL A 138 8.46 -2.51 12.35
CA VAL A 138 7.58 -2.07 11.26
C VAL A 138 8.01 -0.68 10.79
N SER A 139 8.52 -0.61 9.57
CA SER A 139 9.06 0.62 8.98
C SER A 139 8.04 1.36 8.11
N TYR A 140 7.09 0.63 7.51
CA TYR A 140 6.06 1.26 6.67
C TYR A 140 4.81 0.37 6.55
N ILE A 141 3.62 1.00 6.60
CA ILE A 141 2.34 0.39 6.26
C ILE A 141 1.64 1.28 5.22
N GLY A 142 1.48 0.80 4.00
CA GLY A 142 0.87 1.58 2.93
C GLY A 142 0.84 0.86 1.59
N GLN A 143 1.29 1.54 0.53
CA GLN A 143 1.26 1.00 -0.83
C GLN A 143 2.67 0.88 -1.41
N LYS A 144 2.96 -0.28 -2.02
CA LYS A 144 4.17 -0.56 -2.80
C LYS A 144 3.78 -1.41 -4.01
N PHE A 145 3.86 -0.86 -5.22
CA PHE A 145 3.33 -1.53 -6.42
C PHE A 145 4.33 -2.45 -7.13
N SER A 146 5.63 -2.27 -6.92
CA SER A 146 6.69 -3.07 -7.54
C SER A 146 7.79 -3.41 -6.54
N ASP A 147 8.64 -4.37 -6.90
CA ASP A 147 9.82 -4.76 -6.13
C ASP A 147 11.09 -4.85 -7.01
N ASP A 148 12.20 -5.21 -6.39
CA ASP A 148 13.49 -5.36 -7.09
C ASP A 148 13.50 -6.57 -8.04
N THR A 149 12.64 -7.56 -7.84
CA THR A 149 12.50 -8.72 -8.74
C THR A 149 11.97 -8.27 -10.09
N VAL A 150 10.87 -7.49 -10.08
CA VAL A 150 10.29 -6.90 -11.29
C VAL A 150 11.26 -5.90 -11.91
N LEU A 151 11.88 -5.04 -11.09
CA LEU A 151 12.87 -4.07 -11.56
C LEU A 151 14.03 -4.75 -12.29
N SER A 152 14.56 -5.85 -11.73
CA SER A 152 15.65 -6.61 -12.33
C SER A 152 15.29 -7.22 -13.69
N SER A 153 14.01 -7.50 -13.92
CA SER A 153 13.52 -8.10 -15.16
C SER A 153 13.43 -7.08 -16.30
N ILE A 154 13.10 -5.82 -15.98
CA ILE A 154 12.91 -4.75 -16.98
C ILE A 154 14.17 -3.88 -17.12
N TYR A 155 14.85 -3.59 -16.01
CA TYR A 155 16.04 -2.75 -15.90
C TYR A 155 17.16 -3.47 -15.14
N PRO A 156 17.74 -4.55 -15.71
CA PRO A 156 18.76 -5.35 -15.04
C PRO A 156 20.04 -4.57 -14.70
N ASP A 157 20.33 -3.49 -15.43
CA ASP A 157 21.46 -2.60 -15.18
C ASP A 157 21.36 -1.90 -13.82
N LEU A 158 20.14 -1.55 -13.38
CA LEU A 158 19.92 -0.89 -12.09
C LEU A 158 20.21 -1.80 -10.89
N MET A 159 20.27 -3.11 -11.10
CA MET A 159 20.63 -4.09 -10.07
C MET A 159 22.14 -4.35 -9.97
N GLN A 160 22.95 -3.71 -10.83
CA GLN A 160 24.40 -3.85 -10.77
C GLN A 160 24.94 -3.21 -9.48
N PRO A 161 25.83 -3.89 -8.73
CA PRO A 161 26.39 -3.36 -7.48
C PRO A 161 27.07 -1.99 -7.65
N GLN A 162 27.67 -1.72 -8.81
CA GLN A 162 28.30 -0.44 -9.11
C GLN A 162 27.27 0.69 -9.16
N ILE A 163 26.09 0.45 -9.74
CA ILE A 163 24.99 1.43 -9.81
C ILE A 163 24.41 1.68 -8.42
N LEU A 164 24.12 0.62 -7.66
CA LEU A 164 23.63 0.73 -6.28
C LEU A 164 24.59 1.54 -5.40
N SER A 165 25.87 1.18 -5.43
CA SER A 165 26.91 1.85 -4.64
C SER A 165 27.16 3.29 -5.08
N GLY A 166 27.06 3.57 -6.40
CA GLY A 166 27.15 4.91 -6.95
C GLY A 166 25.98 5.82 -6.56
N PHE A 167 24.79 5.26 -6.31
CA PHE A 167 23.64 6.04 -5.85
C PHE A 167 23.75 6.39 -4.36
N LYS A 168 24.08 5.39 -3.51
CA LYS A 168 24.30 5.58 -2.07
C LYS A 168 25.19 4.45 -1.55
N THR A 169 26.27 4.79 -0.87
CA THR A 169 27.18 3.81 -0.26
C THR A 169 26.40 2.84 0.64
N GLY A 170 26.61 1.54 0.44
CA GLY A 170 25.98 0.48 1.23
C GLY A 170 24.51 0.17 0.88
N LYS A 171 23.96 0.78 -0.18
CA LYS A 171 22.61 0.45 -0.67
C LYS A 171 22.57 -0.96 -1.24
N THR A 172 21.57 -1.74 -0.81
CA THR A 172 21.39 -3.14 -1.22
C THR A 172 20.13 -3.38 -2.04
N ASN A 173 19.18 -2.44 -2.02
CA ASN A 173 17.89 -2.55 -2.70
C ASN A 173 17.35 -1.16 -3.09
N TRP A 174 16.28 -1.13 -3.89
CA TRP A 174 15.59 0.09 -4.30
C TRP A 174 14.27 0.34 -3.55
N ASN A 175 14.05 -0.25 -2.37
CA ASN A 175 12.77 -0.14 -1.63
C ASN A 175 12.32 1.32 -1.40
N GLU A 176 13.24 2.19 -0.98
CA GLU A 176 12.95 3.62 -0.82
C GLU A 176 12.37 4.24 -2.12
N GLN A 177 12.91 3.87 -3.28
CA GLN A 177 12.47 4.37 -4.57
C GLN A 177 11.14 3.73 -5.01
N HIS A 178 10.89 2.46 -4.68
CA HIS A 178 9.59 1.81 -4.91
C HIS A 178 8.46 2.51 -4.12
N PHE A 179 8.72 2.96 -2.89
CA PHE A 179 7.76 3.77 -2.13
C PHE A 179 7.53 5.14 -2.78
N MET A 180 8.60 5.82 -3.23
CA MET A 180 8.48 7.09 -3.97
C MET A 180 7.67 6.95 -5.25
N ALA A 181 7.90 5.88 -6.00
CA ALA A 181 7.17 5.57 -7.21
C ALA A 181 5.68 5.36 -6.92
N SER A 182 5.36 4.64 -5.85
CA SER A 182 3.98 4.40 -5.42
C SER A 182 3.28 5.70 -4.99
N GLU A 183 3.96 6.60 -4.26
CA GLU A 183 3.43 7.94 -3.94
C GLU A 183 3.18 8.78 -5.20
N ALA A 184 4.07 8.71 -6.20
CA ALA A 184 3.93 9.43 -7.46
C ALA A 184 2.72 8.92 -8.26
N ILE A 185 2.54 7.59 -8.34
CA ILE A 185 1.38 6.96 -9.00
C ILE A 185 0.08 7.39 -8.33
N VAL A 186 -0.02 7.28 -6.99
CA VAL A 186 -1.21 7.73 -6.24
C VAL A 186 -1.50 9.21 -6.53
N LYS A 187 -0.48 10.06 -6.54
CA LYS A 187 -0.64 11.49 -6.84
C LYS A 187 -1.18 11.72 -8.27
N ASP A 188 -0.71 10.95 -9.24
CA ASP A 188 -1.16 11.08 -10.63
C ASP A 188 -2.59 10.53 -10.83
N ILE A 189 -2.95 9.42 -10.18
CA ILE A 189 -4.33 8.89 -10.14
C ILE A 189 -5.29 9.93 -9.54
N ARG A 190 -4.89 10.58 -8.43
CA ARG A 190 -5.67 11.64 -7.79
C ARG A 190 -5.85 12.87 -8.70
N LYS A 191 -4.79 13.32 -9.37
CA LYS A 191 -4.88 14.45 -10.33
C LYS A 191 -5.80 14.16 -11.50
N ARG A 192 -5.91 12.89 -11.92
CA ARG A 192 -6.81 12.44 -12.98
C ARG A 192 -8.25 12.23 -12.48
N ASN A 193 -8.52 12.46 -11.19
CA ASN A 193 -9.79 12.22 -10.52
C ASN A 193 -10.28 10.77 -10.63
N PHE A 194 -9.36 9.81 -10.69
CA PHE A 194 -9.72 8.39 -10.68
C PHE A 194 -9.93 7.87 -9.26
N ALA A 195 -9.13 8.34 -8.29
CA ALA A 195 -9.28 8.00 -6.88
C ALA A 195 -9.06 9.26 -6.02
N VAL A 196 -9.70 9.31 -4.86
CA VAL A 196 -9.51 10.35 -3.85
C VAL A 196 -8.39 9.97 -2.89
N ASP A 197 -8.31 8.70 -2.53
CA ASP A 197 -7.34 8.13 -1.59
C ASP A 197 -6.61 6.91 -2.19
N ARG A 198 -5.45 6.57 -1.64
CA ARG A 198 -4.67 5.39 -2.06
C ARG A 198 -5.37 4.07 -1.74
N GLY A 199 -6.27 4.06 -0.76
CA GLY A 199 -7.04 2.87 -0.38
C GLY A 199 -7.95 2.33 -1.48
N GLN A 200 -8.42 3.18 -2.39
CA GLN A 200 -9.34 2.80 -3.47
C GLN A 200 -8.65 1.99 -4.60
N ILE A 201 -7.34 1.81 -4.54
CA ILE A 201 -6.59 0.97 -5.49
C ILE A 201 -6.77 -0.48 -5.05
N MET A 202 -7.76 -1.15 -5.63
CA MET A 202 -8.16 -2.50 -5.23
C MET A 202 -7.31 -3.59 -5.89
N ASP A 203 -6.89 -3.34 -7.13
CA ASP A 203 -5.85 -4.13 -7.79
C ASP A 203 -4.58 -3.31 -7.89
N TRP A 204 -3.57 -3.73 -7.14
CA TRP A 204 -2.27 -3.09 -7.10
C TRP A 204 -1.36 -3.55 -8.27
N SER A 205 -1.63 -4.74 -8.83
CA SER A 205 -0.77 -5.38 -9.82
C SER A 205 -0.78 -4.64 -11.16
N VAL A 206 -1.89 -3.97 -11.50
CA VAL A 206 -2.01 -3.14 -12.70
C VAL A 206 -1.02 -1.95 -12.72
N PHE A 207 -0.44 -1.60 -11.58
CA PHE A 207 0.53 -0.52 -11.44
C PHE A 207 1.97 -1.01 -11.30
N GLU A 208 2.23 -2.31 -11.39
CA GLU A 208 3.55 -2.92 -11.18
C GLU A 208 4.58 -2.41 -12.21
N ASP A 209 4.28 -2.52 -13.50
CA ASP A 209 5.16 -2.04 -14.58
C ASP A 209 5.33 -0.52 -14.54
N ALA A 210 4.23 0.22 -14.30
CA ALA A 210 4.28 1.67 -14.15
C ALA A 210 5.20 2.08 -12.99
N ALA A 211 5.12 1.40 -11.85
CA ALA A 211 5.97 1.66 -10.70
C ALA A 211 7.42 1.35 -10.99
N CYS A 212 7.71 0.25 -11.70
CA CYS A 212 9.05 -0.10 -12.15
C CYS A 212 9.67 0.99 -13.04
N HIS A 213 8.95 1.46 -14.06
CA HIS A 213 9.40 2.58 -14.92
C HIS A 213 9.61 3.86 -14.12
N LYS A 214 8.77 4.13 -13.12
CA LYS A 214 8.90 5.30 -12.27
C LYS A 214 10.12 5.22 -11.34
N VAL A 215 10.45 4.02 -10.83
CA VAL A 215 11.71 3.80 -10.09
C VAL A 215 12.90 4.09 -10.99
N ALA A 216 12.93 3.53 -12.19
CA ALA A 216 14.01 3.77 -13.15
C ALA A 216 14.17 5.28 -13.46
N GLU A 217 13.07 6.01 -13.70
CA GLU A 217 13.09 7.47 -13.89
C GLU A 217 13.76 8.19 -12.70
N ILE A 218 13.36 7.87 -11.47
CA ILE A 218 13.90 8.48 -10.24
C ILE A 218 15.41 8.19 -10.11
N VAL A 219 15.81 6.94 -10.37
CA VAL A 219 17.21 6.51 -10.23
C VAL A 219 18.09 7.17 -11.29
N TYR A 220 17.72 7.10 -12.57
CA TYR A 220 18.50 7.72 -13.64
C TYR A 220 18.58 9.24 -13.50
N GLN A 221 17.53 9.88 -12.98
CA GLN A 221 17.54 11.33 -12.73
C GLN A 221 18.60 11.70 -11.70
N ALA A 222 18.87 10.85 -10.70
CA ALA A 222 19.88 11.10 -9.68
C ALA A 222 21.32 11.06 -10.22
N PHE A 223 21.59 10.30 -11.28
CA PHE A 223 22.91 10.23 -11.91
C PHE A 223 23.24 11.42 -12.84
N GLY A 224 22.27 12.29 -13.11
CA GLY A 224 22.47 13.54 -13.83
C GLY A 224 22.55 13.41 -15.35
N THR A 225 23.22 14.39 -15.98
CA THR A 225 23.20 14.61 -17.44
C THR A 225 23.52 13.38 -18.31
N PRO A 226 24.48 12.50 -17.96
CA PRO A 226 24.80 11.33 -18.78
C PRO A 226 23.62 10.38 -19.01
N TYR A 227 22.64 10.35 -18.10
CA TYR A 227 21.50 9.44 -18.17
C TYR A 227 20.21 10.10 -18.67
N ARG A 228 20.29 11.29 -19.27
CA ARG A 228 19.11 12.08 -19.68
C ARG A 228 18.19 11.33 -20.64
N GLU A 229 18.76 10.55 -21.56
CA GLU A 229 18.00 9.73 -22.51
C GLU A 229 17.26 8.60 -21.80
N HIS A 230 17.91 7.92 -20.84
CA HIS A 230 17.28 6.90 -20.01
C HIS A 230 16.14 7.46 -19.16
N VAL A 231 16.30 8.67 -18.59
CA VAL A 231 15.22 9.37 -17.87
C VAL A 231 14.03 9.63 -18.80
N ALA A 232 14.29 10.15 -20.01
CA ALA A 232 13.23 10.46 -20.97
C ALA A 232 12.47 9.20 -21.40
N GLU A 233 13.18 8.11 -21.65
CA GLU A 233 12.60 6.83 -22.04
C GLU A 233 11.81 6.17 -20.90
N ALA A 234 12.37 6.11 -19.68
CA ALA A 234 11.67 5.58 -18.51
C ALA A 234 10.39 6.37 -18.21
N LYS A 235 10.46 7.71 -18.31
CA LYS A 235 9.30 8.58 -18.16
C LYS A 235 8.24 8.35 -19.25
N ARG A 236 8.67 8.17 -20.51
CA ARG A 236 7.76 7.86 -21.62
C ARG A 236 7.00 6.56 -21.37
N ARG A 237 7.71 5.48 -21.00
CA ARG A 237 7.09 4.18 -20.67
C ARG A 237 6.17 4.28 -19.46
N TYR A 238 6.59 4.96 -18.39
CA TYR A 238 5.72 5.25 -17.24
C TYR A 238 4.41 5.93 -17.69
N GLN A 239 4.48 6.93 -18.56
CA GLN A 239 3.30 7.63 -19.05
C GLN A 239 2.41 6.74 -19.93
N GLU A 240 3.00 5.83 -20.72
CA GLU A 240 2.28 4.85 -21.54
C GLU A 240 1.56 3.82 -20.67
N GLU A 241 2.22 3.26 -19.66
CA GLU A 241 1.59 2.34 -18.71
C GLU A 241 0.50 3.03 -17.88
N MET A 242 0.78 4.25 -17.40
CA MET A 242 -0.23 5.10 -16.77
C MET A 242 -1.28 5.63 -17.75
N ALA A 243 -1.19 5.36 -19.06
CA ALA A 243 -2.26 5.64 -20.02
C ALA A 243 -3.02 4.37 -20.43
N SER A 244 -2.47 3.19 -20.11
CA SER A 244 -3.13 1.91 -20.30
C SER A 244 -4.46 1.88 -19.52
N ARG A 245 -5.50 1.32 -20.12
CA ARG A 245 -6.90 1.67 -19.83
C ARG A 245 -7.57 0.81 -18.76
N ILE A 246 -6.85 -0.04 -18.03
CA ILE A 246 -7.47 -0.97 -17.09
C ILE A 246 -7.01 -0.60 -15.68
N TYR A 247 -7.88 0.12 -14.97
CA TYR A 247 -7.74 0.32 -13.53
C TYR A 247 -8.92 -0.35 -12.84
N ALA A 248 -8.64 -1.18 -11.84
CA ALA A 248 -9.64 -1.68 -10.90
C ALA A 248 -9.63 -0.73 -9.68
N ILE A 249 -10.44 0.33 -9.78
CA ILE A 249 -10.57 1.34 -8.74
C ILE A 249 -12.01 1.30 -8.24
N ASP A 250 -12.16 1.25 -6.92
CA ASP A 250 -13.45 1.36 -6.24
C ASP A 250 -13.89 2.83 -6.25
N VAL A 251 -14.72 3.20 -7.24
CA VAL A 251 -15.22 4.57 -7.45
C VAL A 251 -16.36 4.85 -6.50
N ASN A 252 -17.19 3.85 -6.21
CA ASN A 252 -18.39 4.01 -5.39
C ASN A 252 -18.14 3.85 -3.87
N GLN A 253 -16.92 3.51 -3.47
CA GLN A 253 -16.47 3.30 -2.09
C GLN A 253 -17.24 2.20 -1.36
N ASN A 254 -17.50 1.07 -2.04
CA ASN A 254 -18.17 -0.07 -1.42
C ASN A 254 -17.20 -1.19 -0.97
N GLY A 255 -15.91 -1.09 -1.30
CA GLY A 255 -14.90 -2.10 -0.98
C GLY A 255 -14.88 -3.31 -1.93
N HIS A 256 -15.62 -3.24 -3.04
CA HIS A 256 -15.67 -4.24 -4.10
C HIS A 256 -15.21 -3.61 -5.42
N VAL A 257 -14.82 -4.43 -6.38
CA VAL A 257 -14.59 -3.99 -7.76
C VAL A 257 -15.75 -4.46 -8.61
N GLU A 258 -16.63 -3.56 -8.99
CA GLU A 258 -17.77 -3.90 -9.83
C GLU A 258 -17.37 -4.02 -11.32
N VAL A 259 -18.12 -4.81 -12.08
CA VAL A 259 -17.87 -4.98 -13.54
C VAL A 259 -17.91 -3.63 -14.28
N GLY A 260 -18.73 -2.69 -13.81
CA GLY A 260 -18.79 -1.33 -14.36
C GLY A 260 -17.57 -0.45 -14.02
N GLU A 261 -16.90 -0.74 -12.91
CA GLU A 261 -15.69 -0.03 -12.46
C GLU A 261 -14.43 -0.52 -13.17
N ILE A 262 -14.46 -1.77 -13.66
CA ILE A 262 -13.50 -2.29 -14.63
C ILE A 262 -13.74 -1.59 -15.97
N THR A 263 -13.27 -0.34 -16.07
CA THR A 263 -13.57 0.55 -17.18
C THR A 263 -12.79 0.14 -18.42
N ARG A 264 -13.32 -0.81 -19.20
CA ARG A 264 -12.79 -1.09 -20.55
C ARG A 264 -13.29 -0.03 -21.53
N LYS A 265 -12.55 1.07 -21.72
CA LYS A 265 -12.70 1.85 -22.96
C LYS A 265 -12.13 1.04 -24.11
N SER A 266 -12.90 0.07 -24.63
CA SER A 266 -12.66 -0.46 -25.97
C SER A 266 -12.68 0.73 -26.92
N GLY A 267 -11.62 0.91 -27.70
CA GLY A 267 -11.66 1.90 -28.77
C GLY A 267 -12.83 1.55 -29.66
N PHE A 268 -13.79 2.46 -29.80
CA PHE A 268 -14.80 2.35 -30.84
C PHE A 268 -14.04 2.31 -32.17
N MET A 269 -13.88 1.13 -32.76
CA MET A 269 -13.40 1.01 -34.13
C MET A 269 -14.56 1.47 -35.01
N THR A 270 -14.59 2.76 -35.34
CA THR A 270 -15.42 3.25 -36.44
C THR A 270 -14.83 2.68 -37.73
N ARG A 271 -15.62 1.83 -38.41
CA ARG A 271 -15.34 1.36 -39.77
C ARG A 271 -15.31 2.52 -40.76
#